data_AF-A0A916CER9-F1
#
_entry.id   AF-A0A916CER9-F1
#
_cell.length_a   1.000
_cell.length_b   1.000
_cell.length_c   1.000
_cell.angle_alpha   90.00
_cell.angle_beta   90.00
_cell.angle_gamma   90.00
#
_symmetry.space_group_name_H-M   'P 1'
#
loop_
_entity.id
_entity.type
_entity.pdbx_description
1 polymer ?
#
loop_
_entity_poly.entity_id
_entity_poly.type
_entity_poly.pdbx_seq_one_letter_code
_entity_poly.pdbx_strand_id
1 'polypeptide(L)'
;WAWLAFLALQPYMSALRWALLLAAGVAVGWWACTTTARHLAMPDPSAIVWDEIIAFWAVLWVVTPAGAWAQFTAFVLFRVFDAAKPGPVAWADQRFKGKRGQPVGWAQGFGVMFDDLVAALCTLLVIALWRWL
;
A
#
# COMPACT_ATOMS: atom_id res chain seq x y z
N TRP A 1 -9.47 9.23 4.11
CA TRP A 1 -9.29 9.43 5.57
C TRP A 1 -7.93 8.96 6.07
N ALA A 2 -7.26 8.00 5.41
CA ALA A 2 -5.94 7.48 5.80
C ALA A 2 -4.90 8.57 6.13
N TRP A 3 -4.82 9.61 5.30
CA TRP A 3 -3.89 10.72 5.51
C TRP A 3 -4.14 11.48 6.82
N LEU A 4 -5.40 11.83 7.12
CA LEU A 4 -5.74 12.50 8.38
C LEU A 4 -5.44 11.62 9.59
N ALA A 5 -5.69 10.31 9.48
CA ALA A 5 -5.35 9.35 10.53
C ALA A 5 -3.82 9.28 10.77
N PHE A 6 -3.01 9.29 9.70
CA PHE A 6 -1.55 9.36 9.81
C PHE A 6 -1.13 10.61 10.57
N LEU A 7 -1.65 11.79 10.19
CA LEU A 7 -1.31 13.06 10.82
C LEU A 7 -1.73 13.12 12.29
N ALA A 8 -2.87 12.51 12.64
CA ALA A 8 -3.33 12.42 14.02
C ALA A 8 -2.44 11.49 14.88
N LEU A 9 -1.92 10.40 14.29
CA LEU A 9 -1.04 9.45 14.98
C LEU A 9 0.40 9.97 15.10
N GLN A 10 0.90 10.69 14.09
CA GLN A 10 2.31 11.10 13.96
C GLN A 10 2.92 11.73 15.22
N PRO A 11 2.24 12.64 15.97
CA PRO A 11 2.81 13.24 17.19
C PRO A 11 3.14 12.24 18.30
N TYR A 12 2.51 11.06 18.29
CA TYR A 12 2.65 10.03 19.32
C TYR A 12 3.56 8.87 18.89
N MET A 13 4.05 8.88 17.65
CA MET A 13 4.76 7.77 17.05
C MET A 13 6.27 8.03 16.95
N SER A 14 7.06 7.09 17.48
CA SER A 14 8.49 7.01 17.19
C SER A 14 8.73 6.18 15.93
N ALA A 15 9.94 6.22 15.38
CA ALA A 15 10.32 5.38 14.23
C ALA A 15 10.07 3.89 14.48
N LEU A 16 10.39 3.39 15.68
CA LEU A 16 10.13 1.99 16.05
C LEU A 16 8.62 1.69 16.10
N ARG A 17 7.80 2.60 16.64
CA ARG A 17 6.33 2.40 16.69
C ARG A 17 5.73 2.36 15.28
N TRP A 18 6.17 3.23 14.38
CA TRP A 18 5.77 3.18 12.98
C TRP A 18 6.19 1.88 12.31
N ALA A 19 7.44 1.46 12.47
CA ALA A 19 7.94 0.21 11.91
C ALA A 19 7.11 -1.00 12.38
N LEU A 20 6.82 -1.09 13.69
CA LEU A 20 5.99 -2.15 14.26
C LEU A 20 4.55 -2.07 13.76
N LEU A 21 3.96 -0.88 13.70
CA LEU A 21 2.59 -0.68 13.22
C LEU A 21 2.46 -1.07 11.76
N LEU A 22 3.40 -0.66 10.89
CA LEU A 22 3.38 -1.03 9.47
C LEU A 22 3.62 -2.53 9.28
N ALA A 23 4.58 -3.13 10.00
CA ALA A 23 4.84 -4.57 9.92
C ALA A 23 3.62 -5.40 10.37
N ALA A 24 3.01 -5.02 11.51
CA ALA A 24 1.77 -5.64 11.97
C ALA A 24 0.62 -5.38 10.99
N GLY A 25 0.53 -4.17 10.44
CA GLY A 25 -0.46 -3.78 9.44
C GLY A 25 -0.36 -4.61 8.17
N VAL A 26 0.86 -4.91 7.69
CA VAL A 26 1.06 -5.82 6.56
C VAL A 26 0.57 -7.23 6.87
N ALA A 27 0.91 -7.77 8.06
CA ALA A 27 0.47 -9.11 8.46
C ALA A 27 -1.06 -9.21 8.62
N VAL A 28 -1.68 -8.22 9.27
CA VAL A 28 -3.14 -8.12 9.42
C VAL A 28 -3.81 -7.94 8.07
N GLY A 29 -3.27 -7.08 7.22
CA GLY A 29 -3.78 -6.81 5.88
C GLY A 29 -3.77 -8.06 5.02
N TRP A 30 -2.67 -8.80 5.01
CA TRP A 30 -2.59 -10.06 4.28
C TRP A 30 -3.66 -11.06 4.74
N TRP A 31 -3.84 -11.22 6.06
CA TRP A 31 -4.92 -12.07 6.59
C TRP A 31 -6.32 -11.56 6.20
N ALA A 32 -6.57 -10.26 6.33
CA ALA A 32 -7.85 -9.63 6.04
C ALA A 32 -8.21 -9.71 4.55
N CYS A 33 -7.26 -9.41 3.65
CA CYS A 33 -7.42 -9.55 2.20
C CYS A 33 -7.69 -11.00 1.81
N THR A 34 -6.93 -11.95 2.39
CA THR A 34 -7.16 -13.38 2.15
C THR A 34 -8.56 -13.82 2.58
N THR A 35 -8.99 -13.43 3.78
CA THR A 35 -10.27 -13.84 4.36
C THR A 35 -11.44 -13.23 3.59
N THR A 36 -11.36 -11.93 3.29
CA THR A 36 -12.39 -11.20 2.57
C THR A 36 -12.54 -11.71 1.14
N ALA A 37 -11.42 -11.88 0.42
CA ALA A 37 -11.44 -12.39 -0.95
C ALA A 37 -12.00 -13.83 -1.05
N ARG A 38 -11.80 -14.66 -0.01
CA ARG A 38 -12.44 -15.98 0.09
C ARG A 38 -13.94 -15.89 0.31
N HIS A 39 -14.38 -15.07 1.26
CA HIS A 39 -15.81 -14.93 1.57
C HIS A 39 -16.60 -14.33 0.41
N LEU A 40 -15.98 -13.44 -0.36
CA LEU A 40 -16.60 -12.81 -1.53
C LEU A 40 -16.40 -13.62 -2.82
N ALA A 41 -15.61 -14.71 -2.78
CA ALA A 41 -15.18 -15.46 -3.97
C ALA A 41 -14.65 -14.55 -5.10
N MET A 42 -14.06 -13.41 -4.71
CA MET A 42 -13.61 -12.34 -5.59
C MET A 42 -12.16 -12.01 -5.22
N PRO A 43 -11.19 -12.26 -6.11
CA PRO A 43 -9.83 -11.76 -5.94
C PRO A 43 -9.86 -10.23 -5.92
N ASP A 44 -9.12 -9.63 -4.99
CA ASP A 44 -8.97 -8.18 -4.87
C ASP A 44 -10.31 -7.40 -4.77
N PRO A 45 -11.10 -7.61 -3.70
CA PRO A 45 -12.40 -6.96 -3.57
C PRO A 45 -12.24 -5.50 -3.17
N SER A 46 -12.79 -4.56 -3.94
CA SER A 46 -12.72 -3.11 -3.67
C SER A 46 -13.31 -2.64 -2.32
N ALA A 47 -13.94 -3.55 -1.56
CA ALA A 47 -14.42 -3.30 -0.21
C ALA A 47 -13.29 -3.30 0.84
N ILE A 48 -12.12 -3.86 0.52
CA ILE A 48 -10.92 -3.77 1.34
C ILE A 48 -10.00 -2.69 0.76
N VAL A 49 -9.54 -1.79 1.62
CA VAL A 49 -8.63 -0.67 1.27
C VAL A 49 -7.46 -0.60 2.25
N TRP A 50 -7.20 -1.70 2.96
CA TRP A 50 -6.23 -1.76 4.04
C TRP A 50 -4.79 -1.77 3.51
N ASP A 51 -4.56 -2.52 2.43
CA ASP A 51 -3.42 -2.41 1.52
C ASP A 51 -3.08 -0.96 1.18
N GLU A 52 -4.03 -0.20 0.64
CA GLU A 52 -3.79 1.19 0.22
C GLU A 52 -3.37 2.06 1.42
N ILE A 53 -4.02 1.87 2.57
CA ILE A 53 -3.75 2.62 3.81
C ILE A 53 -2.34 2.34 4.30
N ILE A 54 -1.96 1.07 4.42
CA ILE A 54 -0.65 0.68 4.94
C ILE A 54 0.47 1.10 3.99
N ALA A 55 0.27 0.91 2.68
CA ALA A 55 1.23 1.32 1.67
C ALA A 55 1.41 2.84 1.65
N PHE A 56 0.31 3.61 1.66
CA PHE A 56 0.38 5.06 1.68
C PHE A 56 0.95 5.62 3.01
N TRP A 57 0.65 4.99 4.15
CA TRP A 57 1.30 5.34 5.42
C TRP A 57 2.81 5.09 5.40
N ALA A 58 3.28 4.04 4.72
CA ALA A 58 4.71 3.83 4.52
C ALA A 58 5.34 4.96 3.70
N VAL A 59 4.67 5.44 2.63
CA VAL A 59 5.11 6.61 1.86
C VAL A 59 5.20 7.86 2.74
N LEU A 60 4.13 8.16 3.50
CA LEU A 60 4.09 9.32 4.39
C LEU A 60 5.15 9.24 5.49
N TRP A 61 5.40 8.05 6.06
CA TRP A 61 6.42 7.85 7.10
C TRP A 61 7.82 8.22 6.61
N VAL A 62 8.17 7.82 5.37
CA VAL A 62 9.49 8.12 4.78
C VAL A 62 9.61 9.58 4.34
N VAL A 63 8.52 10.18 3.83
CA VAL A 63 8.54 11.55 3.33
C VAL A 63 8.48 12.58 4.47
N THR A 64 7.91 12.23 5.63
CA THR A 64 7.81 13.13 6.79
C THR A 64 9.16 13.31 7.49
N PRO A 65 9.56 14.55 7.92
CA PRO A 65 8.78 15.78 7.93
C PRO A 65 8.81 16.51 6.58
N ALA A 66 7.67 16.55 5.90
CA ALA A 66 7.47 17.32 4.68
C ALA A 66 6.22 18.19 4.80
N GLY A 67 6.20 19.33 4.11
CA GLY A 67 5.05 20.22 4.05
C GLY A 67 3.83 19.55 3.39
N ALA A 68 2.65 20.11 3.63
CA ALA A 68 1.39 19.59 3.11
C ALA A 68 1.39 19.39 1.58
N TRP A 69 2.03 20.29 0.83
CA TRP A 69 2.18 20.15 -0.63
C TRP A 69 3.01 18.94 -1.05
N ALA A 70 4.11 18.65 -0.36
CA ALA A 70 4.93 17.48 -0.67
C ALA A 70 4.20 16.17 -0.32
N GLN A 71 3.47 16.16 0.80
CA GLN A 71 2.59 15.04 1.15
C GLN A 71 1.46 14.85 0.12
N PHE A 72 0.87 15.95 -0.38
CA PHE A 72 -0.13 15.92 -1.45
C PHE A 72 0.43 15.34 -2.74
N THR A 73 1.61 15.80 -3.15
CA THR A 73 2.29 15.26 -4.33
C THR A 73 2.59 13.78 -4.17
N ALA A 74 3.05 13.33 -2.98
CA ALA A 74 3.27 11.93 -2.70
C ALA A 74 1.98 11.10 -2.77
N PHE A 75 0.85 11.63 -2.27
CA PHE A 75 -0.47 11.01 -2.41
C PHE A 75 -0.88 10.85 -3.87
N VAL A 76 -0.77 11.92 -4.67
CA VAL A 76 -1.12 11.90 -6.09
C VAL A 76 -0.24 10.90 -6.84
N LEU A 77 1.08 10.91 -6.61
CA LEU A 77 2.00 9.95 -7.23
C LEU A 77 1.66 8.51 -6.85
N PHE A 78 1.42 8.23 -5.57
CA PHE A 78 1.00 6.92 -5.10
C PHE A 78 -0.26 6.45 -5.83
N ARG A 79 -1.29 7.30 -5.89
CA ARG A 79 -2.54 6.97 -6.60
C ARG A 79 -2.37 6.76 -8.09
N VAL A 80 -1.44 7.48 -8.73
CA VAL A 80 -1.11 7.23 -10.14
C VAL A 80 -0.49 5.84 -10.31
N PHE A 81 0.44 5.43 -9.43
CA PHE A 81 1.06 4.10 -9.50
C PHE A 81 0.08 2.97 -9.18
N ASP A 82 -0.72 3.12 -8.12
CA ASP A 82 -1.75 2.18 -7.68
C ASP A 82 -2.84 2.01 -8.76
N ALA A 83 -3.43 3.10 -9.26
CA ALA A 83 -4.54 3.01 -10.22
C ALA A 83 -4.11 2.64 -11.64
N ALA A 84 -3.00 3.20 -12.14
CA ALA A 84 -2.55 2.95 -13.51
C ALA A 84 -1.70 1.67 -13.64
N LYS A 85 -1.18 1.16 -12.51
CA LYS A 85 -0.29 -0.01 -12.41
C LYS A 85 0.80 -0.04 -13.49
N PRO A 86 1.64 1.00 -13.69
CA PRO A 86 2.66 0.97 -14.73
C PRO A 86 3.84 0.07 -14.32
N GLY A 87 4.43 -0.63 -15.30
CA GLY A 87 5.72 -1.33 -15.16
C GLY A 87 5.79 -2.28 -13.95
N PRO A 88 6.62 -2.01 -12.93
CA PRO A 88 6.78 -2.88 -11.76
C PRO A 88 5.47 -3.19 -11.02
N VAL A 89 4.55 -2.23 -10.94
CA VAL A 89 3.26 -2.44 -10.26
C VAL A 89 2.40 -3.45 -11.04
N ALA A 90 2.36 -3.34 -12.37
CA ALA A 90 1.67 -4.30 -13.24
C ALA A 90 2.22 -5.72 -13.05
N TRP A 91 3.55 -5.84 -12.95
CA TRP A 91 4.21 -7.13 -12.72
C TRP A 91 3.82 -7.71 -11.35
N ALA A 92 3.82 -6.88 -10.31
CA ALA A 92 3.45 -7.30 -8.95
C ALA A 92 2.00 -7.80 -8.87
N ASP A 93 1.09 -7.02 -9.44
CA ASP A 93 -0.34 -7.34 -9.59
C ASP A 93 -0.54 -8.67 -10.33
N GLN A 94 0.20 -8.92 -11.41
CA GLN A 94 0.08 -10.16 -12.19
C GLN A 94 0.72 -11.38 -11.52
N ARG A 95 1.74 -11.18 -10.66
CA ARG A 95 2.55 -12.27 -10.09
C ARG A 95 1.76 -13.23 -9.21
N PHE A 96 0.69 -12.74 -8.59
CA PHE A 96 -0.14 -13.48 -7.64
C PHE A 96 -1.60 -13.64 -8.07
N LYS A 97 -1.93 -13.21 -9.31
CA LYS A 97 -3.28 -13.39 -9.87
C LYS A 97 -3.69 -14.86 -9.88
N GLY A 98 -4.86 -15.14 -9.29
CA GLY A 98 -5.47 -16.46 -9.33
C GLY A 98 -5.95 -16.82 -10.73
N LYS A 99 -5.96 -18.11 -11.07
CA LYS A 99 -6.58 -18.58 -12.32
C LYS A 99 -8.10 -18.61 -12.16
N ARG A 100 -8.82 -18.34 -13.24
CA ARG A 100 -10.29 -18.41 -13.27
C ARG A 100 -10.75 -19.80 -12.82
N GLY A 101 -11.66 -19.85 -11.86
CA GLY A 101 -12.18 -21.10 -11.27
C GLY A 101 -11.31 -21.72 -10.18
N GLN A 102 -10.17 -21.12 -9.81
CA GLN A 102 -9.41 -21.55 -8.63
C GLN A 102 -9.90 -20.86 -7.36
N PRO A 103 -9.93 -21.57 -6.22
CA PRO A 103 -10.26 -20.96 -4.94
C PRO A 103 -9.20 -19.92 -4.55
N VAL A 104 -9.65 -18.85 -3.89
CA VAL A 104 -8.77 -17.80 -3.38
C VAL A 104 -7.90 -18.36 -2.24
N GLY A 105 -6.58 -18.39 -2.48
CA GLY A 105 -5.57 -18.79 -1.52
C GLY A 105 -4.95 -17.60 -0.78
N TRP A 106 -4.01 -17.92 0.11
CA TRP A 106 -3.20 -16.89 0.81
C TRP A 106 -2.36 -16.07 -0.18
N ALA A 107 -1.97 -16.65 -1.31
CA ALA A 107 -1.12 -15.99 -2.30
C ALA A 107 -1.85 -14.82 -2.96
N GLN A 108 -3.15 -14.95 -3.23
CA GLN A 108 -3.96 -13.86 -3.78
C GLN A 108 -4.10 -12.72 -2.78
N GLY A 109 -4.38 -13.03 -1.50
CA GLY A 109 -4.44 -12.00 -0.45
C GLY A 109 -3.10 -11.32 -0.19
N PHE A 110 -1.98 -12.05 -0.35
CA PHE A 110 -0.64 -11.44 -0.32
C PHE A 110 -0.43 -10.51 -1.53
N GLY A 111 -0.89 -10.93 -2.72
CA GLY A 111 -0.80 -10.15 -3.95
C GLY A 111 -1.40 -8.76 -3.84
N VAL A 112 -2.57 -8.65 -3.19
CA VAL A 112 -3.28 -7.39 -2.90
C VAL A 112 -2.48 -6.46 -2.00
N MET A 113 -1.77 -6.99 -0.99
CA MET A 113 -0.86 -6.13 -0.20
C MET A 113 0.40 -5.76 -0.99
N PHE A 114 0.86 -6.67 -1.85
CA PHE A 114 2.17 -6.58 -2.48
C PHE A 114 2.21 -5.57 -3.62
N ASP A 115 1.19 -5.50 -4.48
CA ASP A 115 1.16 -4.54 -5.59
C ASP A 115 1.11 -3.08 -5.09
N ASP A 116 0.34 -2.80 -4.04
CA ASP A 116 0.29 -1.49 -3.39
C ASP A 116 1.60 -1.12 -2.69
N LEU A 117 2.27 -2.08 -2.05
CA LEU A 117 3.62 -1.86 -1.49
C LEU A 117 4.65 -1.57 -2.60
N VAL A 118 4.51 -2.19 -3.77
CA VAL A 118 5.33 -1.87 -4.94
C VAL A 118 4.99 -0.48 -5.49
N ALA A 119 3.71 -0.08 -5.53
CA ALA A 119 3.30 1.27 -5.90
C ALA A 119 3.88 2.33 -4.94
N ALA A 120 3.87 2.06 -3.63
CA ALA A 120 4.51 2.89 -2.62
C ALA A 120 6.03 3.00 -2.84
N LEU A 121 6.70 1.89 -3.15
CA LEU A 121 8.13 1.91 -3.47
C LEU A 121 8.43 2.73 -4.72
N CYS A 122 7.68 2.54 -5.81
CA CYS A 122 7.82 3.34 -7.03
C CYS A 122 7.62 4.84 -6.76
N THR A 123 6.64 5.19 -5.92
CA THR A 123 6.40 6.58 -5.49
C THR A 123 7.61 7.17 -4.79
N LEU A 124 8.16 6.44 -3.81
CA LEU A 124 9.34 6.89 -3.06
C LEU A 124 10.58 7.00 -3.95
N LEU A 125 10.76 6.10 -4.92
CA LEU A 125 11.86 6.17 -5.87
C LEU A 125 11.76 7.42 -6.77
N VAL A 126 10.58 7.75 -7.28
CA VAL A 126 10.39 8.97 -8.07
C VAL A 126 10.70 10.22 -7.25
N ILE A 127 10.22 10.27 -6.00
CA ILE A 127 10.51 11.39 -5.10
C ILE A 127 12.01 11.47 -4.80
N ALA A 128 12.67 10.34 -4.56
CA ALA A 128 14.10 10.29 -4.27
C ALA A 128 14.94 10.77 -5.47
N LEU A 129 14.59 10.33 -6.69
CA LEU A 129 15.26 10.77 -7.91
C LEU A 129 15.08 12.27 -8.16
N TRP A 130 13.86 12.79 -7.97
CA TRP A 130 13.62 14.23 -8.10
C TRP A 130 14.45 15.01 -7.08
N ARG A 131 14.48 14.61 -5.81
CA ARG A 131 15.27 15.31 -4.78
C ARG A 131 16.79 15.29 -5.02
N TRP A 132 17.29 14.36 -5.85
CA TRP A 132 18.70 14.22 -6.15
C TRP A 132 19.16 15.07 -7.35
N LEU A 133 18.24 15.41 -8.26
CA LEU A 133 18.46 16.28 -9.43
C LEU A 133 18.38 17.76 -9.04
#